data_AF-A0A3D0X4J7-F1
#
_entry.id   AF-A0A3D0X4J7-F1
#
_cell.length_a   1.000
_cell.length_b   1.000
_cell.length_c   1.000
_cell.angle_alpha   90.00
_cell.angle_beta   90.00
_cell.angle_gamma   90.00
#
_symmetry.space_group_name_H-M   'P 1'
#
loop_
_entity.id
_entity.type
_entity.pdbx_description
1 polymer ?
#
loop_
_entity_poly.entity_id
_entity_poly.type
_entity_poly.pdbx_seq_one_letter_code
_entity_poly.pdbx_strand_id
1 'polypeptide(L)' 'PKHGSWLNLIESFFSKMTKQMLKGIRVKSKQELEERIYMYFDEVNTEPVVYHWTYKMDEISMEDASRDIAS' A
#
# COMPACT_ATOMS: atom_id res chain seq x y z
N PRO A 1 -4.09 13.87 -12.59
CA PRO A 1 -4.00 13.93 -11.10
C PRO A 1 -2.55 13.71 -10.62
N LYS A 2 -1.86 14.73 -10.10
CA LYS A 2 -0.48 14.58 -9.61
C LYS A 2 -0.50 13.97 -8.20
N HIS A 3 -0.18 12.68 -8.13
CA HIS A 3 -0.02 11.86 -6.94
C HIS A 3 -1.33 11.64 -6.17
N GLY A 4 -2.07 10.60 -6.57
CA GLY A 4 -3.24 10.15 -5.82
C GLY A 4 -2.86 9.82 -4.38
N SER A 5 -3.63 10.32 -3.41
CA SER A 5 -3.43 10.08 -1.97
C SER A 5 -3.22 8.59 -1.62
N TRP A 6 -3.75 7.69 -2.45
CA TRP A 6 -3.60 6.24 -2.31
C TRP A 6 -2.18 5.74 -2.57
N LEU A 7 -1.50 6.30 -3.58
CA LEU A 7 -0.12 5.93 -3.88
C LEU A 7 0.79 6.32 -2.71
N ASN A 8 0.60 7.52 -2.15
CA ASN A 8 1.36 7.98 -0.99
C ASN A 8 1.18 7.07 0.23
N LEU A 9 -0.02 6.51 0.41
CA LEU A 9 -0.36 5.58 1.49
C LEU A 9 0.39 4.25 1.31
N ILE A 10 0.36 3.70 0.11
CA ILE A 10 1.09 2.48 -0.25
C ILE A 10 2.61 2.69 -0.14
N GLU A 11 3.14 3.82 -0.62
CA GLU A 11 4.56 4.18 -0.49
C GLU A 11 4.98 4.28 0.99
N SER A 12 4.16 4.93 1.82
CA SER A 12 4.42 5.06 3.26
C SER A 12 4.39 3.72 3.97
N PHE A 13 3.44 2.85 3.61
CA PHE A 13 3.33 1.49 4.14
C PHE A 13 4.61 0.69 3.87
N PHE A 14 5.07 0.65 2.62
CA PHE A 14 6.29 -0.07 2.27
C PHE A 14 7.56 0.56 2.87
N SER A 15 7.61 1.89 2.99
CA SER A 15 8.70 2.57 3.70
C SER A 15 8.77 2.14 5.17
N LYS A 16 7.62 2.04 5.85
CA LYS A 16 7.51 1.58 7.24
C LYS A 16 7.94 0.11 7.36
N MET A 17 7.39 -0.77 6.52
CA MET A 17 7.74 -2.20 6.50
C MET A 17 9.25 -2.40 6.29
N THR A 18 9.85 -1.64 5.37
CA THR A 18 11.30 -1.70 5.11
C THR A 18 12.11 -1.32 6.33
N LYS A 19 11.72 -0.26 7.05
CA LYS A 19 12.46 0.28 8.20
C LYS A 19 12.25 -0.49 9.49
N GLN A 20 11.05 -1.00 9.74
CA GLN A 20 10.67 -1.62 11.01
C GLN A 20 10.77 -3.14 10.98
N MET A 21 10.42 -3.77 9.85
CA MET A 21 10.33 -5.22 9.73
C MET A 21 11.53 -5.80 8.96
N LEU A 22 11.84 -5.27 7.77
CA LEU A 22 12.89 -5.84 6.93
C LEU A 22 14.31 -5.42 7.35
N LYS A 23 14.48 -4.25 7.98
CA LYS A 23 15.80 -3.73 8.34
C LYS A 23 16.45 -4.63 9.40
N GLY A 24 17.50 -5.34 8.99
CA GLY A 24 18.28 -6.20 9.90
C GLY A 24 17.63 -7.56 10.18
N ILE A 25 16.54 -7.90 9.47
CA ILE A 25 15.90 -9.20 9.59
C ILE A 25 16.89 -10.31 9.20
N ARG A 26 16.93 -11.38 9.99
CA ARG A 26 17.71 -12.60 9.68
C ARG A 26 16.74 -13.77 9.52
N VAL A 27 16.80 -14.41 8.36
CA VAL A 27 16.00 -15.57 7.97
C VAL A 27 16.92 -16.62 7.38
N LYS A 28 16.53 -17.89 7.48
CA LYS A 28 17.27 -19.05 7.00
C LYS A 28 16.80 -19.52 5.62
N SER A 29 15.62 -19.09 5.17
CA SER A 29 15.05 -19.47 3.87
C SER A 29 14.16 -18.36 3.29
N LYS A 30 13.84 -18.50 2.00
CA LYS A 30 12.85 -17.63 1.34
C LYS A 30 11.43 -17.84 1.90
N GLN A 31 11.10 -19.09 2.22
CA GLN A 31 9.81 -19.44 2.82
C GLN A 31 9.59 -18.71 4.15
N GLU A 32 10.61 -18.69 5.00
CA GLU A 32 10.53 -17.98 6.29
C GLU A 32 10.36 -16.47 6.11
N LEU A 33 10.99 -15.88 5.08
CA LEU A 33 10.79 -14.46 4.75
C LEU A 33 9.33 -14.18 4.35
N GLU A 34 8.78 -15.03 3.47
CA GLU A 34 7.39 -14.92 3.01
C GLU A 34 6.41 -15.06 4.18
N GLU A 35 6.58 -16.08 5.03
CA GLU A 35 5.75 -16.28 6.23
C GLU A 35 5.78 -15.06 7.15
N ARG A 36 6.96 -14.48 7.40
CA ARG A 36 7.08 -13.27 8.23
C ARG A 36 6.42 -12.04 7.60
N ILE A 37 6.42 -11.93 6.27
CA ILE A 37 5.72 -10.84 5.56
C ILE A 37 4.20 -10.99 5.75
N TYR A 38 3.65 -12.20 5.60
CA TYR A 38 2.23 -12.43 5.84
C TYR A 38 1.84 -12.18 7.29
N MET A 39 2.64 -12.63 8.26
CA MET A 39 2.41 -12.32 9.68
C MET A 39 2.38 -10.81 9.96
N TYR A 40 3.29 -10.05 9.33
CA TYR A 40 3.29 -8.59 9.46
C TYR A 40 2.02 -7.96 8.87
N PHE A 41 1.50 -8.51 7.76
CA PHE A 41 0.21 -8.06 7.22
C PHE A 41 -0.94 -8.35 8.17
N ASP A 42 -0.98 -9.55 8.76
CA ASP A 42 -2.00 -9.90 9.75
C ASP A 42 -1.96 -8.95 10.95
N GLU A 43 -0.76 -8.66 11.48
CA GLU A 43 -0.55 -7.71 12.58
C GLU A 43 -1.00 -6.29 12.21
N VAL A 44 -0.66 -5.80 11.02
CA VAL A 44 -1.12 -4.47 10.59
C VAL A 44 -2.64 -4.44 10.39
N ASN A 45 -3.23 -5.54 9.94
CA ASN A 45 -4.67 -5.64 9.70
C ASN A 45 -5.49 -5.78 10.98
N THR A 46 -4.92 -6.13 12.13
CA THR A 46 -5.67 -6.18 13.39
C THR A 46 -6.17 -4.80 13.83
N GLU A 47 -5.41 -3.75 13.52
CA GLU A 47 -5.77 -2.36 13.83
C GLU A 47 -5.58 -1.47 12.58
N PRO A 48 -6.52 -1.53 11.62
CA PRO A 48 -6.37 -0.80 10.36
C PRO A 48 -6.48 0.71 10.58
N VAL A 49 -5.56 1.47 10.00
CA VAL A 49 -5.67 2.94 9.96
C VAL A 49 -6.77 3.32 8.97
N VAL A 50 -7.88 3.85 9.48
CA VAL A 50 -8.99 4.33 8.65
C VAL A 50 -8.57 5.61 7.93
N TYR A 51 -8.31 5.50 6.63
CA TYR A 51 -8.01 6.65 5.78
C TYR A 51 -9.29 7.30 5.27
N HIS A 52 -9.33 8.63 5.37
CA HIS A 52 -10.41 9.44 4.82
C HIS A 52 -9.99 9.90 3.42
N TRP A 53 -10.59 9.28 2.40
CA TRP A 53 -10.36 9.65 1.02
C TRP A 53 -11.07 10.98 0.71
N THR A 54 -10.34 11.96 0.20
CA THR A 54 -10.92 13.19 -0.37
C THR A 54 -11.36 13.00 -1.83
N TYR A 55 -10.90 11.95 -2.50
CA TYR A 55 -11.27 11.62 -3.86
C TYR A 55 -12.53 10.74 -3.87
N LYS A 56 -13.67 11.31 -4.27
CA LYS A 56 -14.92 10.57 -4.45
C LYS A 56 -14.90 9.91 -5.83
N MET A 57 -14.94 8.57 -5.86
CA MET A 57 -15.05 7.80 -7.11
C MET A 57 -16.36 8.12 -7.86
N ASP A 58 -17.37 8.66 -7.16
CA ASP A 58 -18.67 9.06 -7.71
C ASP A 58 -18.59 10.24 -8.70
N GLU A 59 -17.44 10.92 -8.79
CA GLU A 59 -17.22 12.09 -9.65
C GLU A 59 -16.42 11.76 -10.93
N ILE A 60 -16.07 10.50 -11.19
CA ILE A 60 -15.36 10.11 -12.40
C ILE A 60 -16.38 9.96 -13.54
N SER A 61 -16.42 10.92 -14.47
CA SER A 61 -17.15 10.71 -15.73
C SER A 61 -16.40 9.69 -16.60
N MET A 62 -17.13 8.92 -17.41
CA MET A 62 -16.52 7.94 -18.33
C MET A 62 -15.52 8.58 -19.32
N GLU A 63 -15.60 9.90 -19.52
CA GLU A 63 -14.69 10.66 -20.39
C GLU A 63 -13.31 10.84 -19.75
N ASP A 64 -13.24 11.07 -18.43
CA ASP A 64 -11.99 11.24 -17.71
C ASP A 64 -11.22 9.92 -17.59
N ALA A 65 -11.93 8.80 -17.39
CA ALA A 65 -11.33 7.47 -17.39
C ALA A 65 -10.71 7.08 -18.75
N SER A 66 -11.32 7.53 -19.87
CA SER A 66 -10.82 7.23 -21.21
C SER A 66 -9.58 8.06 -21.60
N ARG A 67 -9.40 9.27 -21.04
CA ARG A 67 -8.20 10.09 -21.30
C ARG A 67 -6.95 9.52 -20.66
N ASP A 68 -7.07 8.94 -19.47
CA ASP A 68 -5.92 8.42 -18.70
C ASP A 68 -5.39 7.08 -19.25
N ILE A 69 -6.16 6.34 -20.05
CA ILE A 69 -5.72 5.09 -20.71
C ILE A 69 -4.98 5.34 -22.02
N ALA A 70 -5.16 6.51 -22.64
CA ALA A 70 -4.61 6.86 -23.95
C ALA A 70 -3.30 7.68 -23.88
N SER A 71 -2.76 7.94 -22.69
CA SER A 71 -1.50 8.65 -22.45
C SER A 71 -0.45 7.74 -21.82
#